data_AF-A0A957QSX8-F1
#
_entry.id   AF-A0A957QSX8-F1
#
_cell.length_a   1.000
_cell.length_b   1.000
_cell.length_c   1.000
_cell.angle_alpha   90.00
_cell.angle_beta   90.00
_cell.angle_gamma   90.00
#
_symmetry.space_group_name_H-M   'P 1'
#
loop_
_entity.id
_entity.type
_entity.pdbx_description
1 polymer ?
#
loop_
_entity_poly.entity_id
_entity_poly.type
_entity_poly.pdbx_seq_one_letter_code
_entity_poly.pdbx_strand_id
1 'polypeptide(L)' 'GPLADRVFEPAMQGDTWLSAVLGPIFGTDAGAGMALLIVIAGALGITAGLVGYALPVVRTVDTRLPDHDAVAV' A
#
# COMPACT_ATOMS: atom_id res chain seq x y z
N GLY A 1 -7.84 -12.84 -8.93
CA GLY A 1 -8.35 -13.05 -7.54
C GLY A 1 -9.70 -12.38 -7.41
N PRO A 2 -10.64 -12.80 -6.53
CA PRO A 2 -12.06 -12.43 -6.66
C PRO A 2 -12.35 -10.93 -6.68
N LEU A 3 -11.57 -10.10 -5.98
CA LEU A 3 -11.68 -8.63 -6.07
C LEU A 3 -11.09 -8.07 -7.38
N ALA A 4 -9.96 -8.63 -7.84
CA ALA A 4 -9.36 -8.26 -9.11
C ALA A 4 -10.31 -8.59 -10.27
N ASP A 5 -10.81 -9.82 -10.31
CA ASP A 5 -11.52 -10.36 -11.48
C ASP A 5 -13.00 -9.92 -11.50
N ARG A 6 -13.61 -9.59 -10.35
CA ARG A 6 -15.03 -9.19 -10.27
C ARG A 6 -15.29 -7.70 -10.01
N VAL A 7 -14.28 -6.93 -9.58
CA VAL A 7 -14.45 -5.50 -9.29
C VAL A 7 -13.52 -4.67 -10.17
N PHE A 8 -12.22 -4.96 -10.15
CA PHE A 8 -11.24 -4.14 -10.86
C PHE A 8 -11.18 -4.42 -12.36
N GLU A 9 -11.32 -5.68 -12.78
CA GLU A 9 -11.32 -6.07 -14.18
C GLU A 9 -12.54 -5.51 -14.94
N PRO A 10 -13.79 -5.60 -14.44
CA PRO A 10 -14.91 -4.89 -15.07
C PRO A 10 -14.81 -3.36 -14.96
N ALA A 11 -14.18 -2.81 -13.92
CA ALA A 11 -13.95 -1.36 -13.81
C ALA A 11 -12.79 -0.85 -14.71
N MET A 12 -11.91 -1.73 -15.18
CA MET A 12 -10.87 -1.40 -16.17
C MET A 12 -11.29 -1.71 -17.61
N GLN A 13 -12.12 -2.72 -17.82
CA GLN A 13 -12.68 -3.08 -19.12
C GLN A 13 -13.94 -2.26 -19.48
N GLY A 14 -14.63 -1.70 -18.47
CA GLY A 14 -15.75 -0.79 -18.66
C GLY A 14 -15.32 0.65 -18.95
N ASP A 15 -16.27 1.47 -19.41
CA ASP A 15 -16.08 2.88 -19.75
C ASP A 15 -16.09 3.80 -18.51
N THR A 16 -15.35 3.37 -17.48
CA THR A 16 -15.27 4.04 -16.19
C THR A 16 -14.13 5.04 -16.15
N TRP A 17 -14.26 6.11 -15.35
CA TRP A 17 -13.19 7.11 -15.18
C TRP A 17 -11.83 6.50 -14.78
N LEU A 18 -11.84 5.35 -14.10
CA LEU A 18 -10.65 4.59 -13.74
C LEU A 18 -9.92 4.04 -14.98
N SER A 19 -10.62 3.48 -15.96
CA SER A 19 -10.00 2.97 -17.19
C SER A 19 -9.48 4.10 -18.07
N ALA A 20 -10.15 5.27 -18.07
CA ALA A 20 -9.70 6.44 -18.80
C ALA A 20 -8.36 7.01 -18.26
N VAL A 21 -8.17 7.02 -16.94
CA VAL A 21 -6.95 7.58 -16.30
C VAL A 21 -5.85 6.53 -16.16
N LEU A 22 -6.20 5.28 -15.84
CA LEU A 22 -5.24 4.22 -15.52
C LEU A 22 -5.02 3.25 -16.68
N GLY A 23 -5.91 3.19 -17.67
CA GLY A 23 -5.77 2.38 -18.88
C GLY A 23 -4.51 2.67 -19.71
N PRO A 24 -4.05 3.93 -19.88
CA PRO A 24 -2.79 4.21 -20.57
C PRO A 24 -1.53 3.70 -19.85
N ILE A 25 -1.59 3.53 -18.52
CA ILE A 25 -0.45 3.14 -17.68
C ILE A 25 -0.43 1.63 -17.44
N PHE A 26 -1.61 1.05 -17.16
CA PHE A 26 -1.76 -0.34 -16.75
C PHE A 26 -2.38 -1.25 -17.82
N GLY A 27 -2.88 -0.68 -18.91
CA GLY A 27 -3.68 -1.37 -19.92
C GLY A 27 -5.14 -1.55 -19.49
N THR A 28 -6.01 -1.91 -20.43
CA THR A 28 -7.43 -2.24 -20.17
C THR A 28 -7.75 -3.70 -20.50
N ASP A 29 -6.74 -4.50 -20.85
CA ASP A 29 -6.88 -5.90 -21.24
C ASP A 29 -6.92 -6.86 -20.03
N ALA A 30 -7.11 -8.15 -20.31
CA ALA A 30 -7.13 -9.22 -19.30
C ALA A 30 -5.88 -9.15 -18.39
N GLY A 31 -6.09 -9.04 -17.09
CA GLY A 31 -5.02 -8.91 -16.09
C GLY A 31 -4.76 -7.48 -15.57
N ALA A 32 -5.40 -6.45 -16.15
CA ALA A 32 -5.26 -5.08 -15.68
C ALA A 32 -5.74 -4.90 -14.21
N GLY A 33 -6.78 -5.65 -13.81
CA GLY A 33 -7.26 -5.67 -12.43
C GLY A 33 -6.22 -6.18 -11.42
N MET A 34 -5.38 -7.14 -11.81
CA MET A 34 -4.29 -7.65 -10.96
C MET A 34 -3.11 -6.66 -10.87
N ALA A 35 -2.78 -5.98 -11.98
CA ALA A 35 -1.76 -4.94 -11.97
C ALA A 35 -2.14 -3.79 -11.02
N LEU A 36 -3.41 -3.36 -11.05
CA LEU A 36 -3.93 -2.32 -10.17
C LEU A 36 -3.79 -2.68 -8.68
N LEU A 37 -4.11 -3.93 -8.34
CA LEU A 37 -3.98 -4.43 -6.96
C LEU A 37 -2.54 -4.43 -6.47
N ILE A 38 -1.59 -4.85 -7.31
CA ILE A 38 -0.16 -4.85 -6.97
C ILE A 38 0.32 -3.42 -6.69
N VAL A 39 -0.08 -2.46 -7.52
CA VAL A 39 0.31 -1.05 -7.35
C VAL A 39 -0.28 -0.47 -6.08
N ILE A 40 -1.56 -0.72 -5.81
CA ILE A 40 -2.22 -0.27 -4.57
C ILE A 40 -1.53 -0.88 -3.35
N ALA A 41 -1.24 -2.18 -3.37
CA ALA A 41 -0.53 -2.84 -2.27
C ALA A 41 0.87 -2.26 -2.04
N GLY A 42 1.62 -2.00 -3.11
CA GLY A 42 2.92 -1.34 -3.04
C GLY A 42 2.84 0.09 -2.50
N ALA A 43 1.88 0.89 -2.98
CA ALA A 43 1.66 2.25 -2.51
C ALA A 43 1.26 2.30 -1.04
N LEU A 44 0.42 1.36 -0.58
CA LEU A 44 0.07 1.22 0.83
C LEU A 44 1.29 0.83 1.67
N GLY A 45 2.14 -0.09 1.18
CA GLY A 45 3.38 -0.47 1.85
C GLY A 45 4.38 0.68 1.98
N ILE A 46 4.59 1.45 0.91
CA ILE A 46 5.44 2.65 0.92
C ILE A 46 4.86 3.67 1.92
N THR A 47 3.55 3.91 1.86
CA THR A 47 2.88 4.85 2.77
C THR A 47 3.00 4.39 4.22
N ALA A 48 2.78 3.11 4.51
CA ALA A 48 2.95 2.54 5.83
C ALA A 48 4.39 2.67 6.34
N GLY A 49 5.39 2.45 5.49
CA GLY A 49 6.80 2.67 5.81
C GLY A 49 7.12 4.14 6.08
N LEU A 50 6.59 5.05 5.25
CA LEU A 50 6.77 6.50 5.42
C LEU A 50 6.09 7.01 6.70
N VAL A 51 4.90 6.51 6.99
CA VAL A 51 4.16 6.79 8.24
C VAL A 51 4.91 6.23 9.43
N GLY A 52 5.43 5.01 9.36
CA GLY A 52 6.31 4.44 10.38
C GLY A 52 7.55 5.31 10.60
N TYR A 53 8.18 5.81 9.53
CA TYR A 53 9.32 6.72 9.66
C TYR A 53 8.94 8.09 10.27
N ALA A 54 7.79 8.63 9.90
CA ALA A 54 7.29 9.92 10.38
C ALA A 54 6.76 9.86 11.82
N LEU A 55 6.27 8.69 12.26
CA LEU A 55 5.74 8.52 13.60
C LEU A 55 6.90 8.47 14.61
N PRO A 56 6.99 9.44 15.55
CA PRO A 56 7.99 9.42 16.62
C PRO A 56 7.80 8.23 17.56
N VAL A 57 6.69 7.51 17.48
CA VAL A 57 6.50 6.25 18.22
C VAL A 57 7.39 5.12 17.69
N VAL A 58 7.65 5.10 16.38
CA VAL A 58 8.47 4.09 15.70
C VAL A 58 9.92 4.58 15.55
N ARG A 59 10.14 5.88 15.30
CA ARG A 59 11.48 6.49 15.25
C ARG A 59 12.20 6.49 16.60
N THR A 60 11.45 6.57 17.70
CA THR A 60 11.95 6.67 19.08
C THR A 60 11.60 5.39 19.84
N VAL A 61 11.62 4.23 19.17
CA VAL A 61 11.47 2.92 19.85
C VAL A 61 12.68 2.67 20.75
N ASP A 62 13.89 2.94 20.27
CA ASP A 62 15.12 2.79 21.06
C ASP A 62 15.17 3.70 22.29
N THR A 63 14.51 4.86 22.27
CA THR A 63 14.47 5.80 23.42
C THR A 63 13.26 5.59 24.32
N ARG A 64 12.32 4.72 23.92
CA ARG A 64 11.17 4.30 24.74
C ARG A 64 11.35 2.94 25.38
N LEU A 65 12.41 2.18 25.05
CA LEU A 65 12.84 1.11 25.94
C LEU A 65 13.23 1.78 27.27
N PRO A 66 12.54 1.45 28.38
CA PRO A 66 13.14 1.65 29.68
C PRO A 66 14.29 0.66 29.70
N ASP A 67 15.48 1.12 29.31
CA ASP A 67 16.69 0.56 29.89
C ASP A 67 16.48 0.73 31.38
N HIS A 68 16.08 -0.35 32.03
CA HIS A 68 15.92 -0.38 33.46
C HIS A 68 17.28 -0.09 34.05
N ASP A 69 17.51 1.16 34.41
CA ASP A 69 18.41 1.57 35.48
C ASP A 69 18.04 0.74 36.72
N ALA A 70 18.65 -0.43 36.88
CA ALA A 70 18.55 -1.23 38.10
C ALA A 70 19.68 -2.27 38.21
N VAL A 71 20.94 -1.83 38.11
CA VAL A 71 21.92 -2.21 39.15
C VAL A 71 22.74 -0.96 39.48
N ALA A 72 22.14 -0.14 40.35
CA ALA A 72 22.95 0.55 41.33
C ALA A 72 23.44 -0.49 42.35
N VAL A 73 24.75 -0.45 42.63
CA VAL A 73 25.54 -0.95 43.78
C VAL A 73 26.80 -1.67 43.29
#